data_AF-A0A3N5XUB2-F1
#
_entry.id   AF-A0A3N5XUB2-F1
#
_cell.length_a   1.000
_cell.length_b   1.000
_cell.length_c   1.000
_cell.angle_alpha   90.00
_cell.angle_beta   90.00
_cell.angle_gamma   90.00
#
_symmetry.space_group_name_H-M   'P 1'
#
loop_
_entity.id
_entity.type
_entity.pdbx_description
1 polymer ?
#
loop_
_entity_poly.entity_id
_entity_poly.type
_entity_poly.pdbx_seq_one_letter_code
_entity_poly.pdbx_strand_id
1 'polypeptide(L)' 'MMLVRRYQHTIGGRVYNIEASRVRDDRWRAQIARIPGMPTALMPFYGETADEAARLLCEWLARAHRTSTGAA' A
#
# COMPACT_ATOMS: atom_id res chain seq x y z
N MET A 1 -5.56 -17.07 -12.35
CA MET A 1 -4.32 -16.37 -11.98
C MET A 1 -4.68 -14.90 -11.72
N MET A 2 -4.55 -14.38 -10.50
CA MET A 2 -4.74 -12.94 -10.24
C MET A 2 -3.45 -12.20 -10.62
N LEU A 3 -3.56 -11.15 -11.43
CA LEU A 3 -2.41 -10.32 -11.79
C LEU A 3 -2.00 -9.49 -10.57
N VAL A 4 -0.76 -9.65 -10.12
CA VAL A 4 -0.19 -8.93 -8.98
C VAL A 4 1.05 -8.16 -9.43
N ARG A 5 1.09 -6.87 -9.08
CA ARG A 5 2.25 -6.00 -9.22
C ARG A 5 2.80 -5.65 -7.85
N ARG A 6 4.12 -5.64 -7.72
CA ARG A 6 4.82 -5.37 -6.46
C ARG A 6 5.60 -4.07 -6.56
N TYR A 7 5.55 -3.29 -5.49
CA TYR A 7 6.20 -2.00 -5.35
C TYR A 7 6.95 -1.97 -4.03
N GLN A 8 8.09 -1.29 -4.01
CA GLN A 8 8.84 -1.05 -2.79
C GLN A 8 8.97 0.46 -2.59
N HIS A 9 8.58 0.95 -1.42
CA HIS A 9 8.69 2.35 -1.06
C HIS A 9 9.29 2.54 0.32
N THR A 10 10.21 3.49 0.43
CA THR A 10 10.79 3.89 1.71
C THR A 10 10.10 5.17 2.19
N ILE A 11 9.47 5.11 3.35
CA ILE A 11 8.76 6.24 3.97
C ILE A 11 9.29 6.40 5.39
N GLY A 12 9.91 7.54 5.69
CA GLY A 12 10.43 7.81 7.03
C GLY A 12 11.51 6.83 7.50
N GLY A 13 12.34 6.32 6.57
CA GLY A 13 13.34 5.28 6.85
C GLY A 13 12.80 3.87 6.95
N ARG A 14 11.47 3.66 6.91
CA ARG A 14 10.85 2.33 6.90
C ARG A 14 10.54 1.89 5.47
N VAL A 15 10.99 0.67 5.11
CA VAL A 15 10.66 0.04 3.83
C VAL A 15 9.27 -0.60 3.93
N TYR A 16 8.42 -0.27 2.96
CA TYR A 16 7.10 -0.83 2.77
C TYR A 16 7.06 -1.57 1.44
N ASN A 17 6.77 -2.87 1.49
CA ASN A 17 6.47 -3.68 0.32
C ASN A 17 4.96 -3.59 0.06
N ILE A 18 4.56 -3.20 -1.14
CA ILE A 18 3.17 -3.00 -1.53
C ILE A 18 2.83 -3.97 -2.65
N GLU A 19 1.69 -4.62 -2.55
CA GLU A 19 1.13 -5.49 -3.59
C GLU A 19 -0.16 -4.87 -4.12
N ALA A 20 -0.21 -4.63 -5.43
CA ALA A 20 -1.41 -4.26 -6.15
C ALA A 20 -1.93 -5.46 -6.95
N SER A 21 -3.14 -5.92 -6.64
CA SER A 21 -3.79 -7.06 -7.29
C SER A 21 -5.00 -6.59 -8.09
N ARG A 22 -5.16 -7.08 -9.33
CA ARG A 22 -6.35 -6.79 -10.14
C ARG A 22 -7.54 -7.55 -9.56
N VAL A 23 -8.58 -6.85 -9.11
CA VAL A 23 -9.78 -7.44 -8.49
C VAL A 23 -10.99 -7.43 -9.42
N ARG A 24 -11.02 -6.52 -10.40
CA ARG A 24 -11.97 -6.47 -11.53
C ARG A 24 -11.26 -5.88 -12.76
N ASP A 25 -11.94 -5.86 -13.90
CA ASP A 25 -11.34 -5.39 -15.14
C ASP A 25 -10.83 -3.95 -15.07
N ASP A 26 -11.54 -3.09 -14.36
CA ASP A 26 -11.27 -1.66 -14.14
C ASP A 26 -10.82 -1.35 -12.71
N ARG A 27 -10.42 -2.37 -11.94
CA ARG A 27 -10.19 -2.19 -10.50
C ARG A 27 -8.99 -2.96 -10.00
N TRP A 28 -8.09 -2.22 -9.37
CA TRP A 28 -6.93 -2.71 -8.66
C TRP A 28 -7.07 -2.43 -7.17
N ARG A 29 -6.51 -3.33 -6.37
CA ARG A 29 -6.45 -3.24 -4.91
C ARG A 29 -5.00 -3.27 -4.47
N ALA A 30 -4.52 -2.18 -3.87
CA ALA A 30 -3.22 -2.09 -3.24
C ALA A 30 -3.29 -2.32 -1.73
N GLN A 31 -2.33 -3.08 -1.21
CA GLN A 31 -2.16 -3.36 0.21
C GLN A 31 -0.68 -3.54 0.53
N ILE A 32 -0.30 -3.39 1.79
CA ILE A 32 1.06 -3.77 2.22
C ILE A 32 1.19 -5.29 2.13
N ALA A 33 2.27 -5.78 1.51
CA ALA A 33 2.59 -7.19 1.42
C ALA A 33 2.56 -7.81 2.81
N ARG A 34 1.77 -8.87 2.98
CA ARG A 34 1.68 -9.56 4.26
C ARG A 34 3.01 -10.24 4.57
N ILE A 35 3.60 -9.91 5.71
CA ILE A 35 4.66 -10.71 6.33
C ILE A 35 3.96 -11.69 7.28
N PRO A 36 4.14 -13.02 7.12
CA PRO A 36 3.57 -14.00 8.05
C PRO A 36 3.93 -13.66 9.50
N GLY A 37 2.93 -13.63 10.39
CA GLY A 37 3.11 -13.33 11.82
C GLY A 37 2.88 -11.86 12.24
N MET A 38 2.62 -10.94 11.31
CA MET A 38 2.29 -9.54 11.65
C MET A 38 0.78 -9.26 11.59
N PRO A 39 0.21 -8.45 12.50
CA PRO A 39 -1.20 -8.07 12.45
C PRO A 39 -1.59 -7.44 11.11
N THR A 40 -2.60 -8.01 10.47
CA THR A 40 -3.05 -7.66 9.12
C THR A 40 -4.31 -6.83 9.17
N ALA A 41 -4.19 -5.53 9.37
CA ALA A 41 -5.32 -4.61 9.16
C ALA A 41 -4.80 -3.23 8.76
N LEU A 42 -4.30 -3.13 7.54
CA LEU A 42 -4.26 -1.86 6.83
C LEU A 42 -5.36 -1.89 5.78
N MET A 43 -6.20 -0.86 5.78
CA MET A 43 -7.25 -0.73 4.77
C MET A 43 -6.64 -0.77 3.37
N PRO A 44 -7.19 -1.56 2.45
CA PRO A 44 -6.73 -1.57 1.07
C PRO A 44 -7.17 -0.30 0.35
N PHE A 45 -6.33 0.19 -0.56
CA PHE A 45 -6.67 1.28 -1.47
C PHE A 45 -7.04 0.71 -2.84
N TYR A 46 -7.97 1.38 -3.51
CA TYR A 46 -8.45 0.97 -4.82
C TYR A 46 -8.16 2.04 -5.87
N GLY A 47 -7.79 1.62 -7.07
CA GLY A 47 -7.56 2.48 -8.23
C GLY A 47 -7.96 1.78 -9.53
N GLU A 48 -8.04 2.54 -10.61
CA GLU A 48 -8.30 2.01 -11.97
C GLU A 48 -7.06 1.29 -12.53
N THR A 49 -5.88 1.67 -12.04
CA THR A 49 -4.60 1.02 -12.35
C THR A 49 -3.88 0.54 -11.09
N ALA A 50 -2.96 -0.38 -11.28
CA ALA A 50 -2.08 -0.85 -10.21
C ALA A 50 -1.26 0.28 -9.59
N ASP A 51 -0.72 1.17 -10.45
CA ASP A 51 0.13 2.29 -10.06
C ASP A 51 -0.67 3.34 -9.29
N GLU A 52 -1.91 3.62 -9.71
CA GLU A 52 -2.80 4.52 -8.98
C GLU A 52 -3.14 3.97 -7.58
N ALA A 53 -3.54 2.70 -7.50
CA ALA A 53 -3.84 2.08 -6.22
C ALA A 53 -2.63 2.10 -5.27
N ALA A 54 -1.43 1.81 -5.79
CA ALA A 54 -0.19 1.86 -5.02
C ALA A 54 0.15 3.29 -4.57
N ARG A 55 0.01 4.30 -5.45
CA ARG A 55 0.24 5.71 -5.12
C ARG A 55 -0.66 6.18 -3.97
N LEU A 56 -1.96 5.88 -4.03
CA LEU A 56 -2.91 6.26 -2.98
C LEU A 56 -2.52 5.68 -1.61
N LEU A 57 -2.08 4.42 -1.57
CA LEU A 57 -1.58 3.79 -0.35
C LEU A 57 -0.30 4.46 0.15
N CYS A 58 0.67 4.76 -0.73
CA CYS A 58 1.90 5.45 -0.38
C CYS A 58 1.65 6.86 0.21
N GLU A 59 0.75 7.63 -0.39
CA GLU A 59 0.40 8.97 0.09
C GLU A 59 -0.24 8.91 1.48
N TRP A 60 -1.12 7.95 1.71
CA TRP A 60 -1.71 7.72 3.03
C TRP A 60 -0.64 7.32 4.05
N LEU A 61 0.27 6.41 3.72
CA LEU A 61 1.38 6.01 4.60
C LEU A 61 2.31 7.18 4.93
N ALA A 62 2.63 8.01 3.95
CA ALA A 62 3.44 9.20 4.15
C ALA A 62 2.76 10.22 5.07
N ARG A 63 1.44 10.39 4.95
CA ARG A 63 0.65 11.24 5.87
C ARG A 63 0.62 10.66 7.29
N ALA A 64 0.33 9.37 7.42
CA ALA A 64 0.30 8.67 8.71
C ALA A 64 1.65 8.76 9.43
N HIS A 65 2.76 8.63 8.68
CA HIS A 65 4.10 8.79 9.23
C HIS A 65 4.36 10.22 9.73
N ARG A 66 3.93 11.26 9.00
CA ARG A 66 4.08 12.65 9.46
C ARG A 66 3.27 12.92 10.73
N THR A 67 2.05 12.41 10.82
CA THR A 67 1.21 12.58 12.02
C THR A 67 1.78 11.84 13.24
N SER A 68 2.46 10.70 13.05
CA SER A 68 3.12 10.01 14.17
C SER A 68 4.41 10.70 14.63
N THR A 69 5.12 11.37 13.72
CA THR A 69 6.40 12.04 14.03
C THR A 69 6.21 13.48 14.54
N GLY A 70 5.04 14.09 14.32
CA GLY A 70 4.73 15.48 14.72
C GLY A 70 4.15 15.65 16.13
N ALA A 71 4.08 14.61 16.95
CA ALA A 71 3.74 14.71 18.37
C ALA A 71 5.04 14.82 19.18
N ALA A 72 5.62 16.01 19.24
CA ALA A 72 6.72 16.39 20.13
C ALA A 72 6.41 17.77 20.72
#